data_AF-A0A7K0P0U7-F1
#
_entry.id   AF-A0A7K0P0U7-F1
#
_cell.length_a   1.000
_cell.length_b   1.000
_cell.length_c   1.000
_cell.angle_alpha   90.00
_cell.angle_beta   90.00
_cell.angle_gamma   90.00
#
_symmetry.space_group_name_H-M   'P 1'
#
loop_
_entity.id
_entity.type
_entity.pdbx_description
1 polymer ?
#
loop_
_entity_poly.entity_id
_entity_poly.type
_entity_poly.pdbx_seq_one_letter_code
_entity_poly.pdbx_strand_id
1 'polypeptide(L)'
;MTASLDVSSRIFQLAIDDLTAHPDYEPVFRIYVMDVHDGSDPATFDLYVGYTGRRPLERIRTHQSRSGTASRHFRNGTHSAGEWRPDLNPCDTAFVTNEMALVAEGIVADHLAAQGLRVYSDRLGKGGVA
;
A
#
# COMPACT_ATOMS: atom_id res chain seq x y z
N MET A 1 -3.76 10.17 -19.72
CA MET A 1 -2.56 10.35 -18.87
C MET A 1 -2.78 11.38 -17.74
N THR A 2 -4.01 11.72 -17.35
CA THR A 2 -4.32 12.78 -16.37
C THR A 2 -4.64 12.28 -14.95
N ALA A 3 -4.93 10.99 -14.76
CA ALA A 3 -5.37 10.46 -13.47
C ALA A 3 -4.24 10.24 -12.44
N SER A 4 -2.99 10.02 -12.89
CA SER A 4 -1.85 9.74 -12.01
C SER A 4 -1.35 10.98 -11.28
N LEU A 5 -1.39 12.16 -11.93
CA LEU A 5 -1.00 13.44 -11.32
C LEU A 5 -1.92 13.82 -10.15
N ASP A 6 -3.21 13.49 -10.22
CA ASP A 6 -4.17 13.79 -9.16
C ASP A 6 -3.89 12.97 -7.88
N VAL A 7 -3.61 11.67 -8.03
CA VAL A 7 -3.40 10.78 -6.88
C VAL A 7 -2.12 11.12 -6.13
N SER A 8 -1.00 11.31 -6.83
CA SER A 8 0.27 11.69 -6.18
C SER A 8 0.14 13.02 -5.44
N SER A 9 -0.53 14.02 -6.03
CA SER A 9 -0.76 15.32 -5.37
C SER A 9 -1.65 15.20 -4.14
N ARG A 10 -2.72 14.41 -4.20
CA ARG A 10 -3.60 14.16 -3.04
C ARG A 10 -2.87 13.49 -1.89
N ILE A 11 -2.06 12.47 -2.18
CA ILE A 11 -1.29 11.76 -1.16
C ILE A 11 -0.21 12.66 -0.56
N PHE A 12 0.45 13.47 -1.39
CA PHE A 12 1.41 14.47 -0.92
C PHE A 12 0.77 15.51 0.01
N GLN A 13 -0.41 16.02 -0.36
CA GLN A 13 -1.14 16.97 0.48
C GLN A 13 -1.53 16.33 1.82
N LEU A 14 -2.02 15.08 1.82
CA LEU A 14 -2.31 14.35 3.05
C LEU A 14 -1.10 14.25 3.98
N ALA A 15 0.09 13.99 3.44
CA ALA A 15 1.30 13.92 4.25
C ALA A 15 1.74 15.28 4.79
N ILE A 16 1.54 16.38 4.03
CA ILE A 16 1.77 17.74 4.52
C ILE A 16 0.82 18.05 5.67
N ASP A 17 -0.46 17.72 5.53
CA ASP A 17 -1.47 17.98 6.55
C ASP A 17 -1.17 17.20 7.83
N ASP A 18 -0.77 15.92 7.69
CA ASP A 18 -0.35 15.06 8.80
C ASP A 18 0.88 15.63 9.54
N LEU A 19 1.91 16.05 8.80
CA LEU A 19 3.11 16.64 9.37
C LEU A 19 2.82 17.99 10.04
N THR A 20 1.94 18.79 9.45
CA THR A 20 1.55 20.10 10.01
C THR A 20 0.78 19.94 11.32
N ALA A 21 -0.07 18.91 11.42
CA ALA A 21 -0.79 18.57 12.65
C ALA A 21 0.15 18.00 13.74
N HIS A 22 1.28 17.43 13.35
CA HIS A 22 2.23 16.74 14.22
C HIS A 22 3.69 17.17 13.99
N PRO A 23 4.04 18.46 14.20
CA PRO A 23 5.33 19.02 13.80
C PRO A 23 6.54 18.45 14.53
N ASP A 24 6.33 17.87 15.72
CA ASP A 24 7.38 17.33 16.59
C ASP A 24 7.68 15.84 16.34
N TYR A 25 6.96 15.19 15.41
CA TYR A 25 7.05 13.76 15.17
C TYR A 25 7.67 13.43 13.82
N GLU A 26 8.47 12.36 13.78
CA GLU A 26 9.11 11.89 12.55
C GLU A 26 8.14 11.06 11.69
N PRO A 27 8.01 11.34 10.37
CA PRO A 27 7.22 10.50 9.46
C PRO A 27 7.86 9.14 9.23
N VAL A 28 7.22 8.07 9.70
CA VAL A 28 7.74 6.69 9.60
C VAL A 28 6.84 5.73 8.85
N PHE A 29 5.55 6.05 8.68
CA PHE A 29 4.59 5.17 8.02
C PHE A 29 4.63 5.36 6.51
N ARG A 30 4.74 4.29 5.73
CA ARG A 30 4.83 4.33 4.27
C ARG A 30 3.89 3.34 3.62
N ILE A 31 3.41 3.69 2.43
CA ILE A 31 2.62 2.79 1.58
C ILE A 31 3.56 1.96 0.71
N TYR A 32 3.14 0.74 0.39
CA TYR A 32 3.82 -0.12 -0.57
C TYR A 32 2.83 -0.90 -1.40
N VAL A 33 3.26 -1.21 -2.62
CA VAL A 33 2.56 -2.10 -3.54
C VAL A 33 3.46 -3.30 -3.79
N MET A 34 2.91 -4.51 -3.80
CA MET A 34 3.65 -5.71 -4.14
C MET A 34 2.78 -6.68 -4.94
N ASP A 35 3.41 -7.56 -5.69
CA ASP A 35 2.71 -8.63 -6.37
C ASP A 35 2.20 -9.68 -5.37
N VAL A 36 1.10 -10.31 -5.73
CA VAL A 36 0.50 -11.45 -5.04
C VAL A 36 0.22 -12.53 -6.04
N HIS A 37 0.88 -13.67 -5.90
CA HIS A 37 0.65 -14.81 -6.78
C HIS A 37 -0.42 -15.71 -6.18
N ASP A 38 -1.31 -16.19 -7.05
CA ASP A 38 -2.16 -17.33 -6.72
C ASP A 38 -1.29 -18.60 -6.71
N GLY A 39 -1.47 -19.44 -5.70
CA GLY A 39 -0.76 -20.70 -5.58
C GLY A 39 -1.00 -21.67 -6.75
N SER A 40 -2.05 -21.48 -7.56
CA SER A 40 -2.34 -22.32 -8.73
C SER A 40 -1.63 -21.91 -10.03
N ASP A 41 -1.23 -20.64 -10.17
CA ASP A 41 -0.55 -20.14 -11.38
C ASP A 41 0.36 -18.94 -11.09
N PRO A 42 1.69 -19.15 -10.96
CA PRO A 42 2.66 -18.09 -10.69
C PRO A 42 2.79 -17.06 -11.82
N ALA A 43 2.36 -17.39 -13.04
CA ALA A 43 2.42 -16.47 -14.19
C ALA A 43 1.34 -15.37 -14.11
N THR A 44 0.34 -15.56 -13.25
CA THR A 44 -0.67 -14.55 -12.92
C THR A 44 -0.37 -13.93 -11.57
N PHE A 45 -0.49 -12.61 -11.49
CA PHE A 45 -0.36 -11.89 -10.23
C PHE A 45 -1.48 -10.86 -10.09
N ASP A 46 -1.97 -10.75 -8.86
CA ASP A 46 -2.76 -9.63 -8.38
C ASP A 46 -1.83 -8.66 -7.64
N LEU A 47 -2.36 -7.51 -7.23
CA LEU A 47 -1.60 -6.54 -6.44
C LEU A 47 -2.07 -6.55 -4.99
N TYR A 48 -1.14 -6.30 -4.07
CA TYR A 48 -1.45 -5.96 -2.69
C TYR A 48 -0.93 -4.57 -2.37
N VAL A 49 -1.81 -3.72 -1.84
CA VAL A 49 -1.46 -2.42 -1.30
C VAL A 49 -1.54 -2.49 0.22
N GLY A 50 -0.49 -2.03 0.89
CA GLY A 50 -0.48 -1.95 2.35
C GLY A 50 0.37 -0.81 2.85
N TYR A 51 0.31 -0.58 4.15
CA TYR A 51 1.19 0.35 4.85
C TYR A 51 2.12 -0.35 5.86
N THR A 52 3.19 0.33 6.24
CA THR A 52 4.13 -0.15 7.26
C THR A 52 4.86 1.00 7.95
N GLY A 53 5.16 0.86 9.24
CA GLY A 53 6.08 1.74 9.98
C GLY A 53 7.55 1.33 9.88
N ARG A 54 7.88 0.40 8.97
CA ARG A 54 9.26 -0.05 8.66
C ARG A 54 9.58 0.32 7.21
N ARG A 55 10.79 0.02 6.74
CA ARG A 55 11.09 0.14 5.31
C ARG A 55 10.21 -0.85 4.52
N PRO A 56 9.55 -0.44 3.42
CA PRO A 56 8.72 -1.31 2.58
C PRO A 56 9.36 -2.67 2.25
N LEU A 57 10.63 -2.65 1.84
CA LEU A 57 11.39 -3.87 1.54
C LEU A 57 11.51 -4.85 2.71
N GLU A 58 11.66 -4.36 3.94
CA GLU A 58 11.73 -5.20 5.14
C GLU A 58 10.37 -5.86 5.43
N ARG A 59 9.28 -5.11 5.20
CA ARG A 59 7.93 -5.64 5.36
C ARG A 59 7.61 -6.71 4.32
N ILE A 60 8.02 -6.50 3.07
CA ILE A 60 7.82 -7.47 1.99
C ILE A 60 8.57 -8.77 2.26
N ARG A 61 9.83 -8.69 2.70
CA ARG A 61 10.61 -9.88 3.12
C ARG A 61 9.92 -10.67 4.24
N THR A 62 9.22 -9.98 5.15
CA THR A 62 8.43 -10.62 6.21
C THR A 62 7.24 -11.40 5.64
N HIS A 63 6.57 -10.86 4.62
CA HIS A 63 5.49 -11.60 3.94
C HIS A 63 6.01 -12.82 3.20
N GLN A 64 7.17 -12.70 2.55
CA GLN A 64 7.83 -13.79 1.82
C GLN A 64 8.33 -14.92 2.74
N SER A 65 8.82 -14.60 3.94
CA SER A 65 9.37 -15.59 4.87
C SER A 65 8.31 -16.49 5.55
N ARG A 66 7.01 -16.23 5.32
CA ARG A 66 5.86 -16.90 5.98
C ARG A 66 5.84 -16.83 7.52
N SER A 67 6.87 -16.29 8.15
CA SER A 67 6.96 -16.00 9.58
C SER A 67 6.41 -14.60 9.85
N GLY A 68 5.29 -14.50 10.56
CA GLY A 68 4.71 -13.20 10.93
C GLY A 68 3.89 -12.51 9.83
N THR A 69 3.30 -13.28 8.91
CA THR A 69 2.36 -12.77 7.89
C THR A 69 1.16 -12.08 8.54
N ALA A 70 1.18 -10.74 8.49
CA ALA A 70 0.19 -9.90 9.14
C ALA A 70 -1.11 -9.74 8.33
N SER A 71 -1.05 -9.90 7.01
CA SER A 71 -2.23 -9.77 6.16
C SER A 71 -2.95 -11.11 6.03
N ARG A 72 -4.27 -11.08 6.23
CA ARG A 72 -5.17 -12.23 6.13
C ARG A 72 -5.05 -12.98 4.80
N HIS A 73 -4.66 -12.29 3.73
CA HIS A 73 -4.51 -12.84 2.38
C HIS A 73 -3.37 -13.88 2.27
N PHE A 74 -2.32 -13.76 3.09
CA PHE A 74 -1.18 -14.67 3.09
C PHE A 74 -1.26 -15.76 4.17
N ARG A 75 -2.19 -15.65 5.12
CA ARG A 75 -2.22 -16.47 6.34
C ARG A 75 -2.59 -17.94 6.08
N ASN A 76 -3.41 -18.21 5.06
CA ASN A 76 -3.88 -19.56 4.73
C ASN A 76 -3.08 -20.21 3.59
N GLY A 77 -2.00 -19.57 3.10
CA GLY A 77 -1.15 -20.12 2.04
C GLY A 77 -1.78 -20.15 0.64
N THR A 78 -3.01 -19.65 0.47
CA THR A 78 -3.69 -19.51 -0.83
C THR A 78 -2.98 -18.55 -1.76
N HIS A 79 -2.33 -17.53 -1.19
CA HIS A 79 -1.57 -16.55 -1.95
C HIS A 79 -0.15 -16.44 -1.38
N SER A 80 0.83 -16.18 -2.25
CA SER A 80 2.21 -15.87 -1.88
C SER A 80 2.56 -14.43 -2.23
N ALA A 81 3.34 -13.79 -1.37
CA ALA A 81 3.89 -12.47 -1.67
C ALA A 81 4.97 -12.60 -2.76
N GLY A 82 4.84 -11.77 -3.80
CA GLY A 82 5.76 -11.68 -4.92
C GLY A 82 6.75 -10.52 -4.79
N GLU A 83 6.98 -9.81 -5.90
CA GLU A 83 7.96 -8.73 -5.98
C GLU A 83 7.43 -7.39 -5.45
N TRP A 84 8.35 -6.51 -5.03
CA TRP A 84 8.01 -5.13 -4.70
C TRP A 84 7.76 -4.33 -5.98
N ARG A 85 6.67 -3.56 -6.01
CA ARG A 85 6.25 -2.74 -7.16
C ARG A 85 6.31 -1.24 -6.84
N PRO A 86 7.50 -0.66 -6.65
CA PRO A 86 7.63 0.78 -6.39
C PRO A 86 7.17 1.62 -7.58
N ASP A 87 7.21 1.06 -8.79
CA ASP A 87 6.71 1.67 -10.03
C ASP A 87 5.19 1.93 -10.00
N LEU A 88 4.46 1.14 -9.22
CA LEU A 88 3.01 1.27 -9.07
C LEU A 88 2.60 2.08 -7.82
N ASN A 89 3.57 2.48 -6.99
CA ASN A 89 3.30 3.37 -5.87
C ASN A 89 3.39 4.83 -6.36
N PRO A 90 2.28 5.59 -6.37
CA PRO A 90 2.25 6.95 -6.93
C PRO A 90 3.18 7.95 -6.22
N CYS A 91 3.63 7.67 -4.99
CA CYS A 91 4.65 8.46 -4.31
C CYS A 91 5.37 7.69 -3.19
N ASP A 92 6.65 7.99 -2.94
CA ASP A 92 7.42 7.48 -1.79
C ASP A 92 7.30 8.40 -0.55
N THR A 93 6.08 8.86 -0.29
CA THR A 93 5.81 9.76 0.84
C THR A 93 5.63 8.96 2.14
N ALA A 94 6.13 9.53 3.25
CA ALA A 94 5.94 8.99 4.59
C ALA A 94 4.95 9.86 5.39
N PHE A 95 4.23 9.21 6.30
CA PHE A 95 3.24 9.79 7.20
C PHE A 95 3.73 9.68 8.65
N VAL A 96 3.36 10.67 9.44
CA VAL A 96 3.57 10.70 10.89
C VAL A 96 2.63 9.71 11.58
N THR A 97 1.37 9.67 11.17
CA THR A 97 0.36 8.81 11.79
C THR A 97 0.08 7.56 10.97
N ASN A 98 -0.28 6.49 11.68
CA ASN A 98 -0.78 5.27 11.04
C ASN A 98 -2.12 5.53 10.33
N GLU A 99 -2.94 6.45 10.85
CA GLU A 99 -4.24 6.79 10.30
C GLU A 99 -4.12 7.42 8.90
N MET A 100 -3.23 8.40 8.73
CA MET A 100 -3.04 9.02 7.41
C MET A 100 -2.43 8.04 6.40
N ALA A 101 -1.54 7.16 6.85
CA ALA A 101 -1.07 6.07 6.00
C ALA A 101 -2.21 5.10 5.59
N LEU A 102 -3.16 4.82 6.47
CA LEU A 102 -4.31 3.97 6.13
C LEU A 102 -5.25 4.62 5.11
N VAL A 103 -5.42 5.94 5.16
CA VAL A 103 -6.18 6.69 4.15
C VAL A 103 -5.46 6.64 2.80
N ALA A 104 -4.15 6.91 2.81
CA ALA A 104 -3.33 6.85 1.60
C ALA A 104 -3.30 5.44 0.97
N GLU A 105 -3.25 4.38 1.79
CA GLU A 105 -3.38 2.98 1.33
C GLU A 105 -4.67 2.79 0.51
N GLY A 106 -5.80 3.26 1.03
CA GLY A 106 -7.10 3.16 0.35
C GLY A 106 -7.12 3.93 -0.97
N ILE A 107 -6.57 5.15 -1.00
CA ILE A 107 -6.49 5.96 -2.22
C ILE A 107 -5.67 5.24 -3.30
N VAL A 108 -4.51 4.68 -2.94
CA VAL A 108 -3.66 3.93 -3.88
C VAL A 108 -4.38 2.67 -4.37
N ALA A 109 -5.05 1.94 -3.47
CA ALA A 109 -5.79 0.74 -3.82
C ALA A 109 -6.94 1.03 -4.80
N ASP A 110 -7.73 2.07 -4.53
CA ASP A 110 -8.83 2.50 -5.39
C ASP A 110 -8.32 2.99 -6.75
N HIS A 111 -7.19 3.71 -6.77
CA HIS A 111 -6.56 4.16 -8.01
C HIS A 111 -6.13 3.00 -8.91
N LEU A 112 -5.45 2.00 -8.35
CA LEU A 112 -4.99 0.83 -9.10
C LEU A 112 -6.19 -0.02 -9.57
N ALA A 113 -7.21 -0.19 -8.73
CA ALA A 113 -8.44 -0.90 -9.09
C ALA A 113 -9.19 -0.19 -10.24
N ALA A 114 -9.25 1.14 -10.23
CA ALA A 114 -9.87 1.94 -11.30
C ALA A 114 -9.15 1.79 -12.66
N GLN A 115 -7.90 1.32 -12.67
CA GLN A 115 -7.17 0.98 -13.90
C GLN A 115 -7.47 -0.44 -14.41
N GLY A 116 -8.38 -1.17 -13.75
CA GLY A 116 -8.73 -2.54 -14.10
C GLY A 116 -7.81 -3.60 -13.50
N LEU A 117 -6.92 -3.22 -12.58
CA LEU A 117 -6.04 -4.15 -11.88
C LEU A 117 -6.80 -4.82 -10.73
N ARG A 118 -6.52 -6.10 -10.48
CA ARG A 118 -7.05 -6.81 -9.30
C ARG A 118 -6.18 -6.48 -8.09
N VAL A 119 -6.77 -5.85 -7.10
CA VAL A 119 -6.06 -5.28 -5.94
C VAL A 119 -6.63 -5.82 -4.63
N TYR A 120 -5.75 -6.21 -3.71
CA TYR A 120 -6.06 -6.52 -2.32
C TYR A 120 -5.56 -5.39 -1.42
N SER A 121 -6.43 -4.93 -0.54
CA SER A 121 -6.12 -4.01 0.54
C SER A 121 -7.24 -4.13 1.58
N ASP A 122 -6.94 -3.95 2.86
CA ASP A 122 -7.97 -3.87 3.89
C ASP A 122 -8.77 -2.54 3.83
N ARG A 123 -8.28 -1.61 3.00
CA ARG A 123 -8.79 -0.25 2.76
C ARG A 123 -9.35 -0.03 1.35
N LEU A 124 -9.42 -1.06 0.50
CA LEU A 124 -10.08 -0.97 -0.80
C LEU A 124 -11.56 -0.55 -0.64
N GLY A 125 -12.01 0.41 -1.44
CA GLY A 125 -13.35 0.99 -1.38
C GLY A 125 -13.59 1.90 -0.16
N LYS A 126 -12.52 2.25 0.57
CA LYS A 126 -12.56 3.09 1.78
C LYS A 126 -11.59 4.27 1.71
N GLY A 127 -10.99 4.53 0.54
CA GLY A 127 -10.04 5.65 0.33
C GLY A 127 -10.69 7.03 0.32
N GLY A 128 -12.03 7.10 0.33
CA GLY A 128 -12.79 8.30 0.66
C GLY A 128 -13.23 8.24 2.12
N VAL A 129 -12.60 9.03 2.98
CA VAL A 129 -13.24 9.39 4.25
C VAL A 129 -14.44 10.28 3.89
N ALA A 130 -15.62 9.89 4.37
CA ALA A 130 -16.89 10.60 4.21
C ALA A 130 -16.86 12.00 4.83
#